data_AF-A0A9Q0H9I4-F1
#
_entry.id   AF-A0A9Q0H9I4-F1
#
_cell.length_a   1.000
_cell.length_b   1.000
_cell.length_c   1.000
_cell.angle_alpha   90.00
_cell.angle_beta   90.00
_cell.angle_gamma   90.00
#
_symmetry.space_group_name_H-M   'P 1'
#
loop_
_entity.id
_entity.type
_entity.pdbx_description
1 polymer ?
#
loop_
_entity_poly.entity_id
_entity_poly.type
_entity_poly.pdbx_seq_one_letter_code
_entity_poly.pdbx_strand_id
1 'polypeptide(L)'
;MSLSKLKLAPSFNRDIISDMPPNIIENILSRLPIKEAVRTCILSKKWRYNWVTLPELIFNFTLGNALINRNDRVVNFIDDVLSLHRGPICKFELSRHLCIPNTGYMERWILCLSRNDIQKLILCQQPQLKHYELPSSLYSCELLNHLELSFCTLKRPPFFATFNFLKSLLLYKVECAGFTFENLISRCPILELLKIEGFTGPADLIVYAPKLKNLVVSGFCQVTQNICFKNTPLLACVSLNIYCYGFKPKRLNQEEGDISRIIKVFGCFVGVEKLAVGGNFLKFLAVDFVPKRLPNAYNHMKSLDLEVCFNDVHMVSMALCLLRSTPNLQELKIDAVTHTYIRPQFPKIRDGPEFSLNQLQNVKIKSFDGWIRQLEFVEFLLSITPVLEKICIYGYKGAVAEGYPMDGTTMLEVLMRFPRVSPEAKIEYFETDGLVEFRN
;
A
#
# COMPACT_ATOMS: atom_id res chain seq x y z
N MET A 1 33.60 8.88 79.19
CA MET A 1 32.99 8.26 78.00
C MET A 1 32.78 9.33 76.95
N SER A 2 33.70 9.45 75.99
CA SER A 2 33.53 10.30 74.81
C SER A 2 33.17 9.39 73.63
N LEU A 3 31.95 9.54 73.11
CA LEU A 3 31.57 8.93 71.84
C LEU A 3 32.06 9.84 70.72
N SER A 4 33.23 9.50 70.21
CA SER A 4 33.84 10.08 69.02
C SER A 4 32.91 9.89 67.80
N LYS A 5 32.72 10.99 67.06
CA LYS A 5 32.06 11.06 65.76
C LYS A 5 32.50 9.92 64.83
N LEU A 6 31.61 8.98 64.56
CA LEU A 6 31.71 8.13 63.37
C LEU A 6 31.46 9.02 62.14
N LYS A 7 32.55 9.41 61.47
CA LYS A 7 32.48 9.91 60.09
C LYS A 7 31.96 8.76 59.22
N LEU A 8 30.73 8.88 58.76
CA LEU A 8 30.22 8.08 57.63
C LEU A 8 31.20 8.27 56.46
N ALA A 9 31.74 7.17 55.95
CA ALA A 9 32.56 7.17 54.74
C ALA A 9 31.78 7.81 53.58
N PRO A 10 32.43 8.51 52.63
CA PRO A 10 31.76 8.93 51.42
C PRO A 10 31.33 7.65 50.71
N SER A 11 30.02 7.44 50.53
CA SER A 11 29.55 6.44 49.58
C SER A 11 30.11 6.84 48.22
N PHE A 12 31.08 6.08 47.71
CA PHE A 12 31.54 6.18 46.33
C PHE A 12 30.43 5.64 45.43
N ASN A 13 29.38 6.43 45.25
CA ASN A 13 28.37 6.19 44.25
C ASN A 13 28.99 6.55 42.89
N ARG A 14 29.89 5.69 42.39
CA ARG A 14 30.52 5.88 41.08
C ARG A 14 29.41 5.82 40.02
N ASP A 15 29.35 6.85 39.20
CA ASP A 15 28.40 6.92 38.09
C ASP A 15 28.91 6.07 36.91
N ILE A 16 28.72 4.76 37.04
CA ILE A 16 29.21 3.75 36.08
C ILE A 16 28.66 4.03 34.68
N ILE A 17 27.43 4.53 34.56
CA ILE A 17 26.79 4.76 33.27
C ILE A 17 27.37 6.01 32.59
N SER A 18 27.59 7.10 33.33
CA SER A 18 28.24 8.31 32.78
C SER A 18 29.70 8.10 32.39
N ASP A 19 30.36 7.06 32.91
CA ASP A 19 31.76 6.76 32.63
C ASP A 19 31.92 5.73 31.48
N MET A 20 30.82 5.30 30.85
CA MET A 20 30.86 4.42 29.68
C MET A 20 31.43 5.14 28.44
N PRO A 21 32.07 4.39 27.51
CA PRO A 21 32.46 4.91 26.21
C PRO A 21 31.29 5.58 25.45
N PRO A 22 31.53 6.68 24.70
CA PRO A 22 30.48 7.44 24.02
C PRO A 22 29.59 6.58 23.10
N ASN A 23 30.18 5.60 22.39
CA ASN A 23 29.46 4.70 21.50
C ASN A 23 28.46 3.78 22.24
N ILE A 24 28.75 3.42 23.50
CA ILE A 24 27.82 2.64 24.32
C ILE A 24 26.66 3.53 24.76
N ILE A 25 26.94 4.75 25.19
CA ILE A 25 25.91 5.72 25.57
C ILE A 25 25.00 6.04 24.38
N GLU A 26 25.57 6.25 23.20
CA GLU A 26 24.82 6.47 21.96
C GLU A 26 23.90 5.28 21.63
N ASN A 27 24.40 4.04 21.76
CA ASN A 27 23.60 2.82 21.56
C ASN A 27 22.49 2.63 22.62
N ILE A 28 22.70 3.11 23.85
CA ILE A 28 21.62 3.14 24.86
C ILE A 28 20.57 4.17 24.45
N LEU A 29 21.00 5.39 24.11
CA LEU A 29 20.10 6.49 23.74
C LEU A 29 19.33 6.21 22.46
N SER A 30 19.92 5.54 21.46
CA SER A 30 19.26 5.19 20.20
C SER A 30 18.10 4.20 20.36
N ARG A 31 18.04 3.49 21.50
CA ARG A 31 16.93 2.58 21.85
C ARG A 31 15.80 3.28 22.61
N LEU A 32 16.00 4.54 22.99
CA LEU A 32 14.98 5.33 23.67
C LEU A 32 14.18 6.16 22.67
N PRO A 33 12.88 6.40 22.92
CA PRO A 33 12.16 7.44 22.19
C PRO A 33 12.89 8.77 22.29
N ILE A 34 12.93 9.56 21.22
CA ILE A 34 13.72 10.80 21.16
C ILE A 34 13.43 11.75 22.32
N LYS A 35 12.18 11.81 22.78
CA LYS A 35 11.79 12.59 23.95
C LYS A 35 12.52 12.14 25.21
N GLU A 36 12.62 10.84 25.46
CA GLU A 36 13.30 10.30 26.63
C GLU A 36 14.83 10.40 26.48
N ALA A 37 15.36 10.23 25.27
CA ALA A 37 16.77 10.46 24.99
C ALA A 37 17.17 11.92 25.29
N VAL A 38 16.39 12.90 24.84
CA VAL A 38 16.60 14.31 25.17
C VAL A 38 16.45 14.56 26.67
N ARG A 39 15.48 13.93 27.35
CA ARG A 39 15.31 14.07 28.81
C ARG A 39 16.52 13.60 29.61
N THR A 40 17.39 12.73 29.09
CA THR A 40 18.63 12.39 29.80
C THR A 40 19.55 13.59 30.03
N CYS A 41 19.37 14.69 29.29
CA CYS A 41 20.20 15.90 29.44
C CYS A 41 20.15 16.55 30.84
N ILE A 42 19.12 16.24 31.65
CA ILE A 42 19.00 16.75 33.02
C ILE A 42 19.70 15.87 34.07
N LEU A 43 20.18 14.67 33.70
CA LEU A 43 20.79 13.73 34.64
C LEU A 43 22.13 14.23 35.17
N SER A 44 22.99 14.75 34.28
CA SER A 44 24.26 15.37 34.67
C SER A 44 24.84 16.24 33.55
N LYS A 45 25.91 17.00 33.86
CA LYS A 45 26.65 17.77 32.84
C LYS A 45 27.21 16.90 31.71
N LYS A 46 27.55 15.63 32.00
CA LYS A 46 28.05 14.67 31.01
C LYS A 46 26.95 14.22 30.04
N TRP A 47 25.71 14.09 30.50
CA TRP A 47 24.58 13.65 29.67
C TRP A 47 23.97 14.75 28.82
N ARG A 48 24.25 16.02 29.14
CA ARG A 48 23.60 17.20 28.54
C ARG A 48 23.58 17.19 27.00
N TYR A 49 24.63 16.67 26.38
CA TYR A 49 24.82 16.69 24.92
C TYR A 49 24.90 15.31 24.27
N ASN A 50 24.69 14.21 24.99
CA ASN A 50 24.87 12.87 24.41
C ASN A 50 23.82 12.54 23.33
N TRP A 51 22.66 13.19 23.36
CA TRP A 51 21.60 12.99 22.38
C TRP A 51 21.82 13.79 21.08
N VAL A 52 22.67 14.83 21.07
CA VAL A 52 22.75 15.77 19.93
C VAL A 52 23.44 15.18 18.69
N THR A 53 23.98 13.97 18.80
CA THR A 53 24.63 13.24 17.69
C THR A 53 23.88 11.99 17.27
N LEU A 54 22.66 11.76 17.79
CA LEU A 54 21.87 10.58 17.44
C LEU A 54 21.51 10.55 15.95
N PRO A 55 21.87 9.49 15.21
CA PRO A 55 21.69 9.46 13.76
C PRO A 55 20.23 9.25 13.33
N GLU A 56 19.37 8.78 14.24
CA GLU A 56 17.96 8.52 13.97
C GLU A 56 17.07 9.40 14.86
N LEU A 57 16.30 10.27 14.23
CA LEU A 57 15.36 11.18 14.88
C LEU A 57 13.93 10.72 14.58
N ILE A 58 13.36 9.93 15.50
CA ILE A 58 12.01 9.36 15.37
C ILE A 58 11.06 10.03 16.34
N PHE A 59 10.10 10.78 15.82
CA PHE A 59 9.11 11.54 16.58
C PHE A 59 7.76 10.82 16.59
N ASN A 60 7.65 9.82 17.48
CA ASN A 60 6.46 9.00 17.67
C ASN A 60 5.61 9.46 18.87
N PHE A 61 5.03 10.65 18.79
CA PHE A 61 4.14 11.11 19.85
C PHE A 61 2.78 10.43 19.72
N THR A 62 2.50 9.46 20.59
CA THR A 62 1.14 8.97 20.81
C THR A 62 0.37 10.08 21.51
N LEU A 63 -0.32 10.91 20.73
CA LEU A 63 -1.26 11.88 21.29
C LEU A 63 -2.47 11.10 21.82
N GLY A 64 -2.51 10.84 23.13
CA GLY A 64 -3.75 10.41 23.77
C GLY A 64 -4.78 11.52 23.59
N ASN A 65 -5.84 11.26 22.81
CA ASN A 65 -7.14 11.93 22.56
C ASN A 65 -7.38 13.42 22.92
N ALA A 66 -6.37 14.23 23.19
CA ALA A 66 -6.48 15.61 23.63
C ALA A 66 -5.89 16.55 22.57
N LEU A 67 -6.75 16.88 21.61
CA LEU A 67 -6.96 18.18 20.94
C LEU A 67 -5.72 19.07 20.72
N ILE A 68 -5.40 19.31 19.44
CA ILE A 68 -4.92 20.53 18.74
C ILE A 68 -3.88 21.43 19.47
N ASN A 69 -4.09 21.81 20.74
CA ASN A 69 -3.18 22.62 21.56
C ASN A 69 -1.85 21.93 21.94
N ARG A 70 -1.71 20.62 21.72
CA ARG A 70 -0.42 19.92 21.93
C ARG A 70 0.49 19.95 20.69
N ASN A 71 -0.01 20.35 19.52
CA ASN A 71 0.79 20.34 18.30
C ASN A 71 1.90 21.39 18.35
N ASP A 72 1.64 22.59 18.86
CA ASP A 72 2.67 23.64 18.98
C ASP A 72 3.83 23.22 19.88
N ARG A 73 3.56 22.51 20.98
CA ARG A 73 4.63 21.99 21.86
C ARG A 73 5.47 20.93 21.16
N VAL A 74 4.84 20.07 20.36
CA VAL A 74 5.54 19.04 19.60
C VAL A 74 6.35 19.66 18.47
N VAL A 75 5.78 20.60 17.73
CA VAL A 75 6.44 21.35 16.66
C VAL A 75 7.64 22.10 17.22
N ASN A 76 7.47 22.84 18.32
CA ASN A 76 8.59 23.53 18.99
C ASN A 76 9.65 22.54 19.48
N PHE A 77 9.25 21.40 20.04
CA PHE A 77 10.21 20.37 20.43
C PHE A 77 11.01 19.81 19.24
N ILE A 78 10.37 19.57 18.09
CA ILE A 78 11.06 19.14 16.87
C ILE A 78 12.01 20.23 16.39
N ASP A 79 11.57 21.49 16.39
CA ASP A 79 12.37 22.65 15.99
C ASP A 79 13.61 22.81 16.90
N ASP A 80 13.44 22.67 18.22
CA ASP A 80 14.51 22.71 19.21
C ASP A 80 15.50 21.55 19.00
N VAL A 81 14.99 20.32 18.80
CA VAL A 81 15.82 19.15 18.55
C VAL A 81 16.65 19.33 17.29
N LEU A 82 16.04 19.75 16.18
CA LEU A 82 16.75 19.99 14.92
C LEU A 82 17.75 21.15 15.03
N SER A 83 17.42 22.22 15.76
CA SER A 83 18.29 23.38 15.92
C SER A 83 19.52 23.10 16.79
N LEU A 84 19.38 22.18 17.76
CA LEU A 84 20.47 21.80 18.67
C LEU A 84 21.28 20.59 18.18
N HIS A 85 20.80 19.87 17.18
CA HIS A 85 21.47 18.70 16.63
C HIS A 85 22.81 19.08 15.98
N ARG A 86 23.85 18.27 16.20
CA ARG A 86 25.21 18.52 15.71
C ARG A 86 25.82 17.33 14.96
N GLY A 87 25.16 16.18 14.96
CA GLY A 87 25.60 14.98 14.24
C GLY A 87 24.99 14.87 12.85
N PRO A 88 25.36 13.80 12.11
CA PRO A 88 24.69 13.44 10.88
C PRO A 88 23.30 12.86 11.18
N ILE A 89 22.29 13.32 10.46
CA ILE A 89 20.93 12.76 10.54
C ILE A 89 20.72 11.78 9.38
N CYS A 90 20.72 10.49 9.66
CA CYS A 90 20.51 9.44 8.65
C CYS A 90 19.04 9.05 8.49
N LYS A 91 18.23 9.17 9.56
CA LYS A 91 16.80 8.89 9.54
C LYS A 91 16.02 9.99 10.25
N PHE A 92 14.97 10.49 9.60
CA PHE A 92 14.00 11.40 10.19
C PHE A 92 12.58 10.86 9.96
N GLU A 93 11.82 10.71 11.04
CA GLU A 93 10.47 10.16 11.01
C GLU A 93 9.51 10.99 11.84
N LEU A 94 8.45 11.49 11.21
CA LEU A 94 7.28 12.09 11.85
C LEU A 94 6.12 11.10 11.81
N SER A 95 5.56 10.80 12.98
CA SER A 95 4.48 9.82 13.12
C SER A 95 3.14 10.31 12.59
N ARG A 96 2.36 9.36 12.02
CA ARG A 96 0.98 9.51 11.53
C ARG A 96 0.00 10.18 12.49
N HIS A 97 0.32 10.27 13.77
CA HIS A 97 -0.54 10.91 14.77
C HIS A 97 -0.31 12.42 14.91
N LEU A 98 0.69 12.98 14.23
CA LEU A 98 0.98 14.40 14.27
C LEU A 98 0.19 15.18 13.23
N CYS A 99 -0.32 16.34 13.63
CA CYS A 99 -0.89 17.35 12.74
C CYS A 99 0.04 18.54 12.78
N ILE A 100 0.80 18.74 11.70
CA ILE A 100 1.74 19.85 11.61
C ILE A 100 1.02 20.98 10.89
N PRO A 101 0.79 22.13 11.56
CA PRO A 101 0.14 23.25 10.91
C PRO A 101 0.98 23.71 9.71
N ASN A 102 0.33 24.26 8.68
CA ASN A 102 1.02 24.84 7.53
C ASN A 102 1.64 26.19 7.92
N THR A 103 2.67 26.10 8.74
CA THR A 103 3.50 27.17 9.28
C THR A 103 4.92 26.83 8.84
N GLY A 104 5.74 27.82 8.50
CA GLY A 104 7.03 27.64 7.79
C GLY A 104 8.09 26.73 8.45
N TYR A 105 7.77 26.01 9.52
CA TYR A 105 8.60 24.95 10.11
C TYR A 105 9.00 23.88 9.09
N MET A 106 8.08 23.44 8.22
CA MET A 106 8.41 22.44 7.19
C MET A 106 9.52 22.91 6.26
N GLU A 107 9.50 24.18 5.85
CA GLU A 107 10.59 24.78 5.07
C GLU A 107 11.93 24.65 5.80
N ARG A 108 11.96 25.03 7.09
CA ARG A 108 13.17 24.98 7.91
C ARG A 108 13.66 23.55 8.16
N TRP A 109 12.75 22.64 8.46
CA TRP A 109 13.09 21.26 8.80
C TRP A 109 13.67 20.55 7.59
N ILE A 110 13.02 20.64 6.43
CA ILE A 110 13.53 20.00 5.22
C ILE A 110 14.83 20.67 4.75
N LEU A 111 14.97 22.00 4.89
CA LEU A 111 16.24 22.67 4.61
C LEU A 111 17.37 22.21 5.54
N CYS A 112 17.08 21.94 6.81
CA CYS A 112 18.05 21.37 7.75
C CYS A 112 18.44 19.95 7.32
N LEU A 113 17.45 19.09 7.03
CA LEU A 113 17.66 17.71 6.61
C LEU A 113 18.36 17.60 5.26
N SER A 114 18.13 18.53 4.33
CA SER A 114 18.80 18.55 3.03
C SER A 114 20.28 18.90 3.11
N ARG A 115 20.75 19.44 4.24
CA ARG A 115 22.17 19.69 4.53
C ARG A 115 22.83 18.55 5.28
N ASN A 116 22.10 17.45 5.49
CA ASN A 116 22.55 16.25 6.19
C ASN A 116 22.54 15.05 5.25
N ASP A 117 23.21 13.98 5.67
CA ASP A 117 23.29 12.71 4.96
C ASP A 117 22.04 11.84 5.16
N ILE A 118 20.85 12.43 4.95
CA ILE A 118 19.59 11.75 5.20
C ILE A 118 19.35 10.63 4.18
N GLN A 119 19.15 9.43 4.72
CA GLN A 119 18.89 8.22 3.95
C GLN A 119 17.41 7.85 3.96
N LYS A 120 16.71 8.08 5.08
CA LYS A 120 15.30 7.75 5.25
C LYS A 120 14.52 8.97 5.76
N LEU A 121 13.56 9.42 4.97
CA LEU A 121 12.66 10.51 5.32
C LEU A 121 11.21 10.01 5.32
N ILE A 122 10.57 10.04 6.48
CA ILE A 122 9.19 9.60 6.68
C ILE A 122 8.41 10.78 7.25
N LEU A 123 7.52 11.36 6.46
CA LEU A 123 6.66 12.49 6.84
C LEU A 123 5.21 12.03 6.78
N CYS A 124 4.82 11.27 7.81
CA CYS A 124 3.47 10.80 7.97
C CYS A 124 2.69 11.69 8.93
N GLN A 125 1.46 12.06 8.57
CA GLN A 125 0.63 12.98 9.34
C GLN A 125 -0.81 12.49 9.41
N GLN A 126 -1.56 13.02 10.38
CA GLN A 126 -3.00 12.80 10.42
C GLN A 126 -3.67 13.42 9.20
N PRO A 127 -4.74 12.81 8.67
CA PRO A 127 -5.53 13.41 7.59
C PRO A 127 -5.91 14.86 7.91
N GLN A 128 -5.56 15.79 7.02
CA GLN A 128 -5.90 17.21 7.14
C GLN A 128 -6.79 17.63 5.97
N LEU A 129 -7.60 18.68 6.18
CA LEU A 129 -8.40 19.29 5.12
C LEU A 129 -7.54 19.95 4.04
N LYS A 130 -6.35 20.44 4.39
CA LYS A 130 -5.42 21.11 3.48
C LYS A 130 -4.07 20.43 3.53
N HIS A 131 -3.53 20.10 2.35
CA HIS A 131 -2.16 19.62 2.24
C HIS A 131 -1.16 20.70 2.65
N TYR A 132 -0.12 20.29 3.38
CA TYR A 132 1.05 21.14 3.59
C TYR A 132 1.92 21.12 2.34
N GLU A 133 2.60 22.23 2.09
CA GLU A 133 3.52 22.31 0.96
C GLU A 133 4.88 21.77 1.36
N LEU A 134 5.40 20.83 0.58
CA LEU A 134 6.76 20.35 0.77
C LEU A 134 7.73 21.24 -0.03
N PRO A 135 8.80 21.74 0.60
CA PRO A 135 9.76 22.63 -0.06
C PRO A 135 10.60 21.90 -1.10
N SER A 136 11.12 22.65 -2.07
CA SER A 136 12.00 22.13 -3.12
C SER A 136 13.37 21.68 -2.58
N SER A 137 13.76 22.08 -1.36
CA SER A 137 14.96 21.60 -0.67
C SER A 137 14.95 20.09 -0.45
N LEU A 138 13.78 19.43 -0.46
CA LEU A 138 13.68 17.96 -0.43
C LEU A 138 14.56 17.31 -1.51
N TYR A 139 14.58 17.92 -2.69
CA TYR A 139 15.28 17.37 -3.85
C TYR A 139 16.81 17.47 -3.74
N SER A 140 17.33 18.16 -2.71
CA SER A 140 18.76 18.23 -2.39
C SER A 140 19.21 17.12 -1.43
N CYS A 141 18.30 16.26 -0.95
CA CYS A 141 18.65 15.09 -0.16
C CYS A 141 19.24 13.99 -1.05
N GLU A 142 20.53 14.08 -1.38
CA GLU A 142 21.17 13.22 -2.39
C GLU A 142 21.21 11.74 -2.00
N LEU A 143 21.43 11.42 -0.72
CA LEU A 143 21.61 10.06 -0.21
C LEU A 143 20.30 9.34 0.13
N LEU A 144 19.17 9.94 -0.20
CA LEU A 144 17.85 9.43 0.16
C LEU A 144 17.58 8.08 -0.53
N ASN A 145 17.40 7.03 0.28
CA ASN A 145 17.08 5.67 -0.17
C ASN A 145 15.61 5.27 0.08
N HIS A 146 14.95 5.96 1.02
CA HIS A 146 13.54 5.75 1.34
C HIS A 146 12.85 7.10 1.60
N LEU A 147 11.76 7.34 0.87
CA LEU A 147 10.90 8.51 1.01
C LEU A 147 9.47 8.07 1.21
N GLU A 148 8.89 8.43 2.35
CA GLU A 148 7.49 8.21 2.67
C GLU A 148 6.83 9.53 3.00
N LEU A 149 5.76 9.88 2.27
CA LEU A 149 5.06 11.16 2.38
C LEU A 149 3.55 10.92 2.46
N SER A 150 2.88 11.62 3.37
CA SER A 150 1.42 11.62 3.42
C SER A 150 0.82 13.03 3.45
N PHE A 151 -0.32 13.23 2.79
CA PHE A 151 -1.13 14.45 2.85
C PHE A 151 -0.38 15.75 2.51
N CYS A 152 0.48 15.71 1.48
CA CYS A 152 1.34 16.82 1.09
C CYS A 152 1.22 17.21 -0.38
N THR A 153 1.55 18.46 -0.68
CA THR A 153 1.71 18.94 -2.06
C THR A 153 3.19 19.08 -2.37
N LEU A 154 3.67 18.31 -3.35
CA LEU A 154 5.02 18.42 -3.89
C LEU A 154 5.09 19.58 -4.88
N LYS A 155 6.13 20.42 -4.75
CA LYS A 155 6.49 21.43 -5.76
C LYS A 155 7.28 20.78 -6.89
N ARG A 156 7.21 21.36 -8.09
CA ARG A 156 7.91 20.84 -9.27
C ARG A 156 9.41 20.71 -8.98
N PRO A 157 10.01 19.53 -9.20
CA PRO A 157 11.46 19.35 -9.05
C PRO A 157 12.23 20.25 -10.02
N PRO A 158 13.34 20.87 -9.57
CA PRO A 158 14.29 21.52 -10.47
C PRO A 158 14.77 20.54 -11.56
N PHE A 159 15.13 21.05 -12.73
CA PHE A 159 15.45 20.18 -13.88
C PHE A 159 16.58 19.17 -13.59
N PHE A 160 17.59 19.58 -12.82
CA PHE A 160 18.76 18.80 -12.44
C PHE A 160 18.57 17.89 -11.21
N ALA A 161 17.44 17.98 -10.52
CA ALA A 161 17.20 17.21 -9.30
C ALA A 161 16.91 15.73 -9.59
N THR A 162 17.73 14.82 -9.07
CA THR A 162 17.52 13.37 -9.24
C THR A 162 17.74 12.65 -7.92
N PHE A 163 16.86 11.71 -7.61
CA PHE A 163 17.00 10.83 -6.46
C PHE A 163 17.83 9.60 -6.83
N ASN A 164 19.15 9.76 -6.88
CA ASN A 164 20.07 8.74 -7.40
C ASN A 164 20.07 7.43 -6.60
N PHE A 165 19.76 7.50 -5.30
CA PHE A 165 19.80 6.34 -4.39
C PHE A 165 18.43 5.86 -3.93
N LEU A 166 17.34 6.46 -4.42
CA LEU A 166 15.99 6.18 -3.92
C LEU A 166 15.48 4.83 -4.40
N LYS A 167 15.36 3.89 -3.47
CA LYS A 167 14.86 2.53 -3.71
C LYS A 167 13.39 2.38 -3.36
N SER A 168 12.88 3.18 -2.43
CA SER A 168 11.51 3.09 -1.93
C SER A 168 10.84 4.46 -1.93
N LEU A 169 9.72 4.59 -2.65
CA LEU A 169 8.90 5.79 -2.72
C LEU A 169 7.46 5.43 -2.34
N LEU A 170 7.00 5.90 -1.18
CA LEU A 170 5.65 5.68 -0.67
C LEU A 170 4.92 7.03 -0.55
N LEU A 171 3.84 7.17 -1.29
CA LEU A 171 3.06 8.41 -1.40
C LEU A 171 1.62 8.12 -1.00
N TYR A 172 1.12 8.81 0.02
CA TYR A 172 -0.23 8.65 0.54
C TYR A 172 -0.98 9.98 0.44
N LYS A 173 -1.97 10.09 -0.45
CA LYS A 173 -2.74 11.34 -0.68
C LYS A 173 -1.79 12.51 -0.97
N VAL A 174 -0.87 12.31 -1.91
CA VAL A 174 0.10 13.34 -2.33
C VAL A 174 -0.33 13.99 -3.63
N GLU A 175 -0.25 15.31 -3.70
CA GLU A 175 -0.54 16.11 -4.89
C GLU A 175 0.74 16.63 -5.54
N CYS A 176 0.79 16.65 -6.86
CA CYS A 176 1.91 17.23 -7.62
C CYS A 176 1.51 18.61 -8.18
N ALA A 177 2.06 19.69 -7.63
CA ALA A 177 1.75 21.05 -8.08
C ALA A 177 2.44 21.38 -9.40
N GLY A 178 1.68 21.26 -10.50
CA GLY A 178 2.13 21.63 -11.84
C GLY A 178 3.00 20.58 -12.54
N PHE A 179 3.06 19.33 -12.07
CA PHE A 179 3.76 18.25 -12.78
C PHE A 179 3.05 16.92 -12.54
N THR A 180 3.50 15.84 -13.18
CA THR A 180 2.88 14.52 -13.06
C THR A 180 3.74 13.56 -12.24
N PHE A 181 3.13 12.47 -11.74
CA PHE A 181 3.89 11.39 -11.11
C PHE A 181 4.96 10.81 -12.05
N GLU A 182 4.75 10.81 -13.37
CA GLU A 182 5.76 10.40 -14.35
C GLU A 182 7.04 11.24 -14.24
N ASN A 183 6.91 12.57 -14.09
CA ASN A 183 8.08 13.44 -13.93
C ASN A 183 8.83 13.19 -12.61
N LEU A 184 8.14 12.71 -11.56
CA LEU A 184 8.77 12.35 -10.29
C LEU A 184 9.47 10.99 -10.37
N ILE A 185 8.75 9.99 -10.89
CA ILE A 185 9.24 8.60 -10.96
C ILE A 185 10.45 8.50 -11.90
N SER A 186 10.45 9.24 -13.02
CA SER A 186 11.60 9.27 -13.94
C SER A 186 12.88 9.84 -13.31
N ARG A 187 12.79 10.54 -12.18
CA ARG A 187 13.94 11.02 -11.39
C ARG A 187 14.45 10.00 -10.36
N CYS A 188 13.89 8.79 -10.34
CA CYS A 188 14.22 7.73 -9.40
C CYS A 188 14.76 6.48 -10.16
N PRO A 189 15.99 6.52 -10.71
CA PRO A 189 16.47 5.51 -11.66
C PRO A 189 16.66 4.11 -11.07
N ILE A 190 16.82 4.00 -9.75
CA ILE A 190 17.02 2.72 -9.05
C ILE A 190 15.83 2.29 -8.19
N LEU A 191 14.64 2.85 -8.43
CA LEU A 191 13.44 2.60 -7.65
C LEU A 191 13.05 1.11 -7.70
N GLU A 192 12.93 0.47 -6.54
CA GLU A 192 12.57 -0.94 -6.39
C GLU A 192 11.13 -1.12 -5.85
N LEU A 193 10.63 -0.17 -5.07
CA LEU A 193 9.29 -0.16 -4.48
C LEU A 193 8.62 1.20 -4.73
N LEU A 194 7.47 1.17 -5.39
CA LEU A 194 6.60 2.34 -5.60
C LEU A 194 5.22 2.06 -5.01
N LYS A 195 4.78 2.92 -4.10
CA LYS A 195 3.43 2.90 -3.55
C LYS A 195 2.79 4.27 -3.70
N ILE A 196 1.63 4.33 -4.34
CA ILE A 196 0.82 5.54 -4.51
C ILE A 196 -0.58 5.22 -4.02
N GLU A 197 -0.93 5.65 -2.82
CA GLU A 197 -2.28 5.53 -2.27
C GLU A 197 -3.00 6.86 -2.33
N GLY A 198 -4.31 6.82 -2.59
CA GLY A 198 -5.11 8.03 -2.73
C GLY A 198 -4.73 8.86 -3.96
N PHE A 199 -4.27 8.23 -5.03
CA PHE A 199 -4.11 8.86 -6.35
C PHE A 199 -5.42 9.55 -6.75
N THR A 200 -5.35 10.86 -7.04
CA THR A 200 -6.47 11.67 -7.52
C THR A 200 -5.94 12.73 -8.48
N GLY A 201 -6.68 13.04 -9.53
CA GLY A 201 -6.34 14.12 -10.46
C GLY A 201 -6.83 13.80 -11.86
N PRO A 202 -6.71 14.73 -12.84
CA PRO A 202 -7.09 14.51 -14.24
C PRO A 202 -5.97 13.90 -15.10
N ALA A 203 -4.73 13.85 -14.61
CA ALA A 203 -3.57 13.40 -15.38
C ALA A 203 -3.44 11.87 -15.50
N ASP A 204 -2.81 11.44 -16.59
CA ASP A 204 -2.42 10.04 -16.81
C ASP A 204 -1.38 9.58 -15.79
N LEU A 205 -1.43 8.29 -15.44
CA LEU A 205 -0.42 7.64 -14.63
C LEU A 205 0.53 6.84 -15.53
N ILE A 206 1.70 7.41 -15.79
CA ILE A 206 2.76 6.74 -16.55
C ILE A 206 3.91 6.41 -15.59
N VAL A 207 4.25 5.12 -15.51
CA VAL A 207 5.32 4.63 -14.65
C VAL A 207 6.46 4.12 -15.51
N TYR A 208 7.59 4.83 -15.48
CA TYR A 208 8.85 4.40 -16.09
C TYR A 208 9.87 4.12 -14.98
N ALA A 209 10.12 2.85 -14.70
CA ALA A 209 10.98 2.45 -13.57
C ALA A 209 11.68 1.10 -13.84
N PRO A 210 12.92 1.11 -14.38
CA PRO A 210 13.61 -0.09 -14.87
C PRO A 210 13.96 -1.12 -13.78
N LYS A 211 14.15 -0.67 -12.54
CA LYS A 211 14.48 -1.55 -11.40
C LYS A 211 13.29 -1.89 -10.51
N LEU A 212 12.07 -1.52 -10.92
CA LEU A 212 10.88 -1.66 -10.09
C LEU A 212 10.51 -3.12 -9.92
N LYS A 213 10.38 -3.55 -8.66
CA LYS A 213 9.99 -4.91 -8.26
C LYS A 213 8.58 -4.98 -7.71
N ASN A 214 8.18 -3.94 -6.96
CA ASN A 214 6.92 -3.88 -6.26
C ASN A 214 6.18 -2.58 -6.59
N LEU A 215 4.93 -2.71 -7.02
CA LEU A 215 4.06 -1.61 -7.35
C LEU A 215 2.74 -1.73 -6.61
N VAL A 216 2.34 -0.68 -5.90
CA VAL A 216 1.01 -0.56 -5.31
C VAL A 216 0.41 0.77 -5.72
N VAL A 217 -0.74 0.75 -6.39
CA VAL A 217 -1.49 1.95 -6.76
C VAL A 217 -2.91 1.80 -6.25
N SER A 218 -3.37 2.77 -5.47
CA SER A 218 -4.77 2.88 -5.09
C SER A 218 -5.27 4.31 -5.15
N GLY A 219 -6.56 4.48 -5.47
CA GLY A 219 -7.16 5.81 -5.55
C GLY A 219 -8.32 5.88 -6.53
N PHE A 220 -8.57 7.08 -7.03
CA PHE A 220 -9.67 7.41 -7.91
C PHE A 220 -9.16 7.92 -9.25
N CYS A 221 -9.74 7.43 -10.34
CA CYS A 221 -9.41 7.85 -11.70
C CYS A 221 -10.63 8.30 -12.48
N GLN A 222 -10.42 9.14 -13.49
CA GLN A 222 -11.43 9.32 -14.53
C GLN A 222 -11.30 8.19 -15.56
N VAL A 223 -12.43 7.71 -16.11
CA VAL A 223 -12.44 6.66 -17.14
C VAL A 223 -11.66 7.04 -18.42
N THR A 224 -11.34 8.31 -18.60
CA THR A 224 -10.56 8.85 -19.74
C THR A 224 -9.06 8.75 -19.55
N GLN A 225 -8.57 8.47 -18.34
CA GLN A 225 -7.15 8.43 -18.04
C GLN A 225 -6.47 7.18 -18.57
N ASN A 226 -5.21 7.34 -18.99
CA ASN A 226 -4.34 6.22 -19.26
C ASN A 226 -3.53 5.87 -18.01
N ILE A 227 -3.51 4.57 -17.69
CA ILE A 227 -2.54 3.97 -16.79
C ILE A 227 -1.61 3.13 -17.66
N CYS A 228 -0.32 3.47 -17.67
CA CYS A 228 0.65 2.85 -18.54
C CYS A 228 1.95 2.56 -17.79
N PHE A 229 2.42 1.34 -17.92
CA PHE A 229 3.70 0.90 -17.39
C PHE A 229 4.69 0.82 -18.56
N LYS A 230 5.86 1.42 -18.41
CA LYS A 230 6.90 1.48 -19.45
C LYS A 230 8.22 1.02 -18.84
N ASN A 231 8.93 0.12 -19.53
CA ASN A 231 10.25 -0.35 -19.11
C ASN A 231 10.31 -0.77 -17.62
N THR A 232 9.48 -1.74 -17.22
CA THR A 232 9.46 -2.32 -15.88
C THR A 232 9.74 -3.84 -15.91
N PRO A 233 10.93 -4.26 -16.39
CA PRO A 233 11.21 -5.68 -16.65
C PRO A 233 11.34 -6.54 -15.39
N LEU A 234 11.63 -5.94 -14.23
CA LEU A 234 11.83 -6.65 -12.95
C LEU A 234 10.56 -6.69 -12.07
N LEU A 235 9.43 -6.25 -12.61
CA LEU A 235 8.19 -6.10 -11.85
C LEU A 235 7.63 -7.48 -11.48
N ALA A 236 7.61 -7.80 -10.19
CA ALA A 236 7.22 -9.10 -9.67
C ALA A 236 5.88 -9.04 -8.92
N CYS A 237 5.60 -7.95 -8.20
CA CYS A 237 4.38 -7.79 -7.42
C CYS A 237 3.66 -6.50 -7.82
N VAL A 238 2.39 -6.62 -8.21
CA VAL A 238 1.55 -5.51 -8.64
C VAL A 238 0.24 -5.53 -7.87
N SER A 239 -0.17 -4.40 -7.32
CA SER A 239 -1.48 -4.21 -6.72
C SER A 239 -2.12 -2.93 -7.26
N LEU A 240 -3.23 -3.04 -7.97
CA LEU A 240 -3.99 -1.95 -8.57
C LEU A 240 -5.40 -1.91 -7.99
N ASN A 241 -5.63 -1.11 -6.95
CA ASN A 241 -6.96 -0.93 -6.35
C ASN A 241 -7.54 0.44 -6.75
N ILE A 242 -8.17 0.49 -7.91
CA ILE A 242 -8.47 1.75 -8.60
C ILE A 242 -9.98 1.89 -8.81
N TYR A 243 -10.53 3.02 -8.36
CA TYR A 243 -11.94 3.38 -8.48
C TYR A 243 -12.13 4.45 -9.56
N CYS A 244 -12.49 4.01 -10.76
CA CYS A 244 -12.78 4.89 -11.87
C CYS A 244 -14.21 5.41 -11.87
N TYR A 245 -14.39 6.68 -12.21
CA TYR A 245 -15.70 7.34 -12.36
C TYR A 245 -15.85 8.00 -13.74
N GLY A 246 -17.08 8.42 -14.07
CA GLY A 246 -17.37 9.09 -15.33
C GLY A 246 -17.66 8.17 -16.51
N PHE A 247 -18.05 6.91 -16.26
CA PHE A 247 -18.58 6.03 -17.32
C PHE A 247 -19.77 6.70 -18.01
N LYS A 248 -19.57 7.17 -19.24
CA LYS A 248 -20.66 7.63 -20.11
C LYS A 248 -21.11 6.45 -20.96
N PRO A 249 -22.43 6.21 -21.13
CA PRO A 249 -22.91 5.23 -22.08
C PRO A 249 -22.50 5.65 -23.49
N LYS A 250 -21.47 5.02 -24.06
CA LYS A 250 -21.18 5.19 -25.49
C LYS A 250 -22.22 4.42 -26.29
N ARG A 251 -22.80 5.05 -27.31
CA ARG A 251 -23.55 4.34 -28.34
C ARG A 251 -22.56 3.44 -29.08
N LEU A 252 -22.84 2.14 -29.09
CA LEU A 252 -22.19 1.13 -29.94
C LEU A 252 -22.19 1.66 -31.37
N ASN A 253 -21.04 2.11 -31.87
CA ASN A 253 -20.71 2.34 -33.28
C ASN A 253 -19.24 2.79 -33.33
N GLN A 254 -18.32 1.87 -33.03
CA GLN A 254 -16.92 1.95 -33.43
C GLN A 254 -16.40 0.52 -33.49
N GLU A 255 -16.48 -0.05 -34.69
CA GLU A 255 -15.78 -1.28 -35.08
C GLU A 255 -14.29 -0.97 -35.17
N GLU A 256 -13.64 -0.97 -34.01
CA GLU A 256 -12.20 -1.21 -33.75
C GLU A 256 -11.99 -0.91 -32.26
N GLY A 257 -12.33 -1.89 -31.42
CA GLY A 257 -12.18 -1.77 -29.97
C GLY A 257 -10.71 -1.63 -29.59
N ASP A 258 -10.36 -0.52 -28.96
CA ASP A 258 -9.01 -0.13 -28.60
C ASP A 258 -8.45 -1.09 -27.50
N ILE A 259 -7.95 -2.27 -27.90
CA ILE A 259 -7.23 -3.24 -27.02
C ILE A 259 -6.06 -2.54 -26.29
N SER A 260 -5.67 -1.37 -26.78
CA SER A 260 -4.83 -0.34 -26.18
C SER A 260 -4.86 -0.28 -24.65
N ARG A 261 -6.00 -0.25 -23.94
CA ARG A 261 -6.00 -0.15 -22.46
C ARG A 261 -5.42 -1.38 -21.79
N ILE A 262 -5.92 -2.55 -22.17
CA ILE A 262 -5.46 -3.84 -21.67
C ILE A 262 -3.97 -4.03 -22.00
N ILE A 263 -3.56 -3.69 -23.23
CA ILE A 263 -2.15 -3.79 -23.66
C ILE A 263 -1.26 -2.79 -22.91
N LYS A 264 -1.69 -1.54 -22.71
CA LYS A 264 -0.94 -0.51 -21.97
C LYS A 264 -0.68 -0.90 -20.51
N VAL A 265 -1.62 -1.62 -19.89
CA VAL A 265 -1.52 -2.08 -18.50
C VAL A 265 -0.76 -3.41 -18.42
N PHE A 266 -1.27 -4.45 -19.08
CA PHE A 266 -0.76 -5.80 -18.92
C PHE A 266 0.41 -6.15 -19.84
N GLY A 267 0.67 -5.36 -20.89
CA GLY A 267 1.76 -5.61 -21.83
C GLY A 267 3.14 -5.69 -21.15
N CYS A 268 3.33 -5.01 -20.02
CA CYS A 268 4.57 -5.06 -19.24
C CYS A 268 4.58 -6.12 -18.12
N PHE A 269 3.51 -6.89 -17.93
CA PHE A 269 3.36 -7.80 -16.78
C PHE A 269 3.87 -9.23 -17.04
N VAL A 270 4.64 -9.46 -18.10
CA VAL A 270 5.10 -10.80 -18.50
C VAL A 270 5.93 -11.51 -17.42
N GLY A 271 6.64 -10.75 -16.58
CA GLY A 271 7.42 -11.26 -15.44
C GLY A 271 6.73 -11.18 -14.07
N VAL A 272 5.47 -10.75 -14.01
CA VAL A 272 4.76 -10.53 -12.73
C VAL A 272 4.36 -11.89 -12.12
N GLU A 273 4.71 -12.08 -10.85
CA GLU A 273 4.39 -13.28 -10.07
C GLU A 273 3.09 -13.13 -9.27
N LYS A 274 2.81 -11.91 -8.78
CA LYS A 274 1.64 -11.61 -7.96
C LYS A 274 0.91 -10.40 -8.51
N LEU A 275 -0.36 -10.56 -8.84
CA LEU A 275 -1.23 -9.50 -9.32
C LEU A 275 -2.46 -9.39 -8.43
N ALA A 276 -2.68 -8.21 -7.85
CA ALA A 276 -3.92 -7.83 -7.20
C ALA A 276 -4.61 -6.73 -7.99
N VAL A 277 -5.90 -6.90 -8.29
CA VAL A 277 -6.74 -5.91 -8.98
C VAL A 277 -8.02 -5.71 -8.19
N GLY A 278 -8.18 -4.51 -7.64
CA GLY A 278 -9.29 -4.11 -6.78
C GLY A 278 -10.12 -2.94 -7.34
N GLY A 279 -11.19 -2.62 -6.64
CA GLY A 279 -12.15 -1.60 -7.00
C GLY A 279 -12.90 -1.94 -8.28
N ASN A 280 -13.32 -0.92 -9.04
CA ASN A 280 -13.97 -1.14 -10.33
C ASN A 280 -12.99 -1.15 -11.51
N PHE A 281 -11.71 -1.43 -11.25
CA PHE A 281 -10.66 -1.39 -12.27
C PHE A 281 -10.83 -2.46 -13.36
N LEU A 282 -11.33 -3.66 -13.00
CA LEU A 282 -11.69 -4.67 -14.00
C LEU A 282 -12.75 -4.17 -14.99
N LYS A 283 -13.75 -3.42 -14.50
CA LYS A 283 -14.76 -2.79 -15.35
C LYS A 283 -14.13 -1.72 -16.23
N PHE A 284 -13.20 -0.92 -15.71
CA PHE A 284 -12.46 0.08 -16.47
C PHE A 284 -11.65 -0.53 -17.63
N LEU A 285 -11.03 -1.70 -17.40
CA LEU A 285 -10.28 -2.44 -18.43
C LEU A 285 -11.19 -3.04 -19.50
N ALA A 286 -12.44 -3.35 -19.14
CA ALA A 286 -13.42 -4.04 -19.98
C ALA A 286 -14.43 -3.13 -20.69
N VAL A 287 -14.21 -1.80 -20.70
CA VAL A 287 -15.12 -0.83 -21.31
C VAL A 287 -15.27 -1.02 -22.82
N ASP A 288 -14.17 -1.31 -23.51
CA ASP A 288 -14.15 -1.36 -24.98
C ASP A 288 -14.40 -2.78 -25.49
N PHE A 289 -13.43 -3.67 -25.29
CA PHE A 289 -13.50 -5.06 -25.72
C PHE A 289 -12.66 -5.95 -24.79
N VAL A 290 -13.20 -7.10 -24.40
CA VAL A 290 -12.46 -8.10 -23.61
C VAL A 290 -12.14 -9.29 -24.51
N PRO A 291 -10.86 -9.55 -24.81
CA PRO A 291 -10.48 -10.73 -25.59
C PRO A 291 -10.69 -12.01 -24.76
N LYS A 292 -10.81 -13.16 -25.42
CA LYS A 292 -10.92 -14.46 -24.69
C LYS A 292 -9.69 -14.74 -23.83
N ARG A 293 -8.50 -14.39 -24.33
CA ARG A 293 -7.20 -14.46 -23.66
C ARG A 293 -6.45 -13.16 -23.94
N LEU A 294 -5.59 -12.76 -23.02
CA LEU A 294 -4.66 -11.66 -23.22
C LEU A 294 -3.62 -12.03 -24.28
N PRO A 295 -2.98 -11.03 -24.93
CA PRO A 295 -1.99 -11.28 -25.98
C PRO A 295 -0.79 -12.12 -25.54
N ASN A 296 -0.40 -12.00 -24.26
CA ASN A 296 0.70 -12.76 -23.67
C ASN A 296 0.17 -13.81 -22.69
N ALA A 297 0.86 -14.96 -22.63
CA ALA A 297 0.68 -15.92 -21.55
C ALA A 297 1.53 -15.51 -20.34
N TYR A 298 0.89 -15.26 -19.20
CA TYR A 298 1.54 -14.80 -17.97
C TYR A 298 2.06 -16.00 -17.16
N ASN A 299 3.04 -16.71 -17.72
CA ASN A 299 3.53 -17.98 -17.19
C ASN A 299 4.22 -17.87 -15.81
N HIS A 300 4.66 -16.67 -15.42
CA HIS A 300 5.28 -16.43 -14.11
C HIS A 300 4.26 -16.16 -13.00
N MET A 301 3.00 -15.90 -13.36
CA MET A 301 1.97 -15.50 -12.40
C MET A 301 1.52 -16.69 -11.54
N LYS A 302 1.81 -16.61 -10.25
CA LYS A 302 1.51 -17.64 -9.24
C LYS A 302 0.32 -17.27 -8.37
N SER A 303 0.08 -15.98 -8.15
CA SER A 303 -0.99 -15.48 -7.27
C SER A 303 -1.79 -14.39 -7.96
N LEU A 304 -3.11 -14.54 -7.96
CA LEU A 304 -4.06 -13.59 -8.54
C LEU A 304 -5.11 -13.23 -7.49
N ASP A 305 -5.26 -11.95 -7.20
CA ASP A 305 -6.24 -11.40 -6.25
C ASP A 305 -7.16 -10.42 -6.97
N LEU A 306 -8.46 -10.68 -7.01
CA LEU A 306 -9.42 -9.91 -7.79
C LEU A 306 -10.62 -9.49 -6.95
N GLU A 307 -10.98 -8.22 -7.01
CA GLU A 307 -12.30 -7.74 -6.60
C GLU A 307 -13.28 -7.86 -7.79
N VAL A 308 -14.34 -8.65 -7.63
CA VAL A 308 -15.27 -8.97 -8.73
C VAL A 308 -16.72 -8.79 -8.30
N CYS A 309 -17.40 -7.83 -8.94
CA CYS A 309 -18.86 -7.77 -8.90
C CYS A 309 -19.45 -8.76 -9.89
N PHE A 310 -19.97 -9.88 -9.40
CA PHE A 310 -20.56 -10.94 -10.24
C PHE A 310 -21.86 -10.54 -10.95
N ASN A 311 -22.44 -9.39 -10.58
CA ASN A 311 -23.56 -8.78 -11.29
C ASN A 311 -23.11 -7.84 -12.44
N ASP A 312 -21.81 -7.59 -12.59
CA ASP A 312 -21.24 -6.77 -13.67
C ASP A 312 -20.54 -7.66 -14.72
N VAL A 313 -21.15 -7.76 -15.91
CA VAL A 313 -20.65 -8.60 -17.01
C VAL A 313 -19.24 -8.22 -17.46
N HIS A 314 -18.87 -6.94 -17.37
CA HIS A 314 -17.55 -6.47 -17.78
C HIS A 314 -16.47 -6.96 -16.80
N MET A 315 -16.74 -6.89 -15.50
CA MET A 315 -15.82 -7.40 -14.47
C MET A 315 -15.64 -8.91 -14.58
N VAL A 316 -16.74 -9.66 -14.70
CA VAL A 316 -16.71 -11.12 -14.85
C VAL A 316 -15.94 -11.52 -16.11
N SER A 317 -16.20 -10.85 -17.24
CA SER A 317 -15.50 -11.14 -18.50
C SER A 317 -13.99 -10.89 -18.38
N MET A 318 -13.58 -9.79 -17.74
CA MET A 318 -12.17 -9.47 -17.53
C MET A 318 -11.48 -10.45 -16.57
N ALA A 319 -12.18 -10.85 -15.49
CA ALA A 319 -11.67 -11.85 -14.56
C ALA A 319 -11.44 -13.20 -15.26
N LEU A 320 -12.39 -13.66 -16.08
CA LEU A 320 -12.24 -14.88 -16.89
C LEU A 320 -11.10 -14.74 -17.91
N CYS A 321 -10.95 -13.58 -18.55
CA CYS A 321 -9.83 -13.31 -19.45
C CYS A 321 -8.47 -13.47 -18.76
N LEU A 322 -8.33 -12.94 -17.52
CA LEU A 322 -7.12 -13.07 -16.72
C LEU A 322 -6.84 -14.52 -16.31
N LEU A 323 -7.86 -15.24 -15.84
CA LEU A 323 -7.75 -16.66 -15.51
C LEU A 323 -7.28 -17.48 -16.72
N ARG A 324 -7.86 -17.22 -17.90
CA ARG A 324 -7.47 -17.90 -19.15
C ARG A 324 -6.06 -17.58 -19.64
N SER A 325 -5.43 -16.55 -19.10
CA SER A 325 -4.10 -16.07 -19.49
C SER A 325 -3.01 -16.41 -18.47
N THR A 326 -3.37 -17.09 -17.38
CA THR A 326 -2.49 -17.41 -16.23
C THR A 326 -2.39 -18.92 -16.01
N PRO A 327 -1.74 -19.68 -16.92
CA PRO A 327 -1.77 -21.15 -16.92
C PRO A 327 -1.09 -21.80 -15.69
N ASN A 328 -0.14 -21.11 -15.07
CA ASN A 328 0.65 -21.59 -13.92
C ASN A 328 0.17 -21.00 -12.58
N LEU A 329 -1.07 -20.54 -12.52
CA LEU A 329 -1.65 -19.95 -11.32
C LEU A 329 -1.73 -20.99 -10.20
N GLN A 330 -1.28 -20.64 -9.00
CA GLN A 330 -1.24 -21.52 -7.82
C GLN A 330 -2.22 -21.09 -6.73
N GLU A 331 -2.44 -19.79 -6.59
CA GLU A 331 -3.33 -19.18 -5.60
C GLU A 331 -4.27 -18.17 -6.27
N LEU A 332 -5.58 -18.34 -6.04
CA LEU A 332 -6.61 -17.40 -6.49
C LEU A 332 -7.36 -16.82 -5.28
N LYS A 333 -7.40 -15.50 -5.19
CA LYS A 333 -8.20 -14.75 -4.21
C LYS A 333 -9.26 -13.95 -4.95
N ILE A 334 -10.51 -14.07 -4.50
CA ILE A 334 -11.63 -13.30 -5.03
C ILE A 334 -12.32 -12.58 -3.87
N ASP A 335 -12.52 -11.27 -3.99
CA ASP A 335 -13.45 -10.51 -3.16
C ASP A 335 -14.74 -10.29 -3.94
N ALA A 336 -15.80 -11.01 -3.57
CA ALA A 336 -17.04 -11.11 -4.34
C ALA A 336 -18.02 -9.97 -4.04
N VAL A 337 -17.57 -8.73 -4.21
CA VAL A 337 -18.32 -7.51 -3.86
C VAL A 337 -19.67 -7.39 -4.55
N THR A 338 -20.67 -6.90 -3.83
CA THR A 338 -22.02 -6.64 -4.36
C THR A 338 -22.23 -5.14 -4.49
N HIS A 339 -22.12 -4.58 -5.70
CA HIS A 339 -22.34 -3.15 -5.94
C HIS A 339 -23.75 -2.80 -6.43
N THR A 340 -24.49 -3.78 -6.94
CA THR A 340 -25.84 -3.59 -7.48
C THR A 340 -26.73 -4.81 -7.20
N TYR A 341 -27.96 -4.58 -6.75
CA TYR A 341 -28.97 -5.62 -6.50
C TYR A 341 -29.72 -6.09 -7.76
N ILE A 342 -29.23 -5.72 -8.94
CA ILE A 342 -29.91 -6.02 -10.20
C ILE A 342 -29.54 -7.44 -10.62
N ARG A 343 -30.54 -8.30 -10.84
CA ARG A 343 -30.33 -9.64 -11.42
C ARG A 343 -29.77 -9.51 -12.84
N PRO A 344 -28.52 -9.96 -13.11
CA PRO A 344 -27.93 -9.84 -14.44
C PRO A 344 -28.56 -10.85 -15.42
N GLN A 345 -28.96 -10.37 -16.61
CA GLN A 345 -29.58 -11.15 -17.70
C GLN A 345 -28.56 -11.61 -18.77
N PHE A 346 -27.37 -12.05 -18.37
CA PHE A 346 -26.32 -12.48 -19.31
C PHE A 346 -26.10 -14.01 -19.29
N PRO A 347 -25.38 -14.62 -20.25
CA PRO A 347 -25.24 -16.07 -20.32
C PRO A 347 -24.62 -16.70 -19.07
N LYS A 348 -24.78 -18.02 -18.88
CA LYS A 348 -24.04 -18.76 -17.84
C LYS A 348 -22.53 -18.62 -18.07
N ILE A 349 -21.76 -18.62 -16.99
CA ILE A 349 -20.31 -18.79 -17.05
C ILE A 349 -20.05 -20.21 -17.55
N ARG A 350 -19.92 -20.38 -18.86
CA ARG A 350 -19.59 -21.65 -19.50
C ARG A 350 -18.49 -21.40 -20.51
N ASP A 351 -17.36 -22.05 -20.28
CA ASP A 351 -16.37 -22.28 -21.32
C ASP A 351 -16.44 -23.72 -21.81
N GLY A 352 -16.00 -23.92 -23.05
CA GLY A 352 -15.80 -25.25 -23.59
C GLY A 352 -14.70 -26.01 -22.84
N PRO A 353 -14.60 -27.34 -23.05
CA PRO A 353 -13.71 -28.26 -22.32
C PRO A 353 -12.19 -28.04 -22.52
N GLU A 354 -11.76 -26.95 -23.17
CA GLU A 354 -10.35 -26.72 -23.55
C GLU A 354 -9.55 -25.89 -22.52
N PHE A 355 -10.17 -25.40 -21.45
CA PHE A 355 -9.52 -24.56 -20.43
C PHE A 355 -9.43 -25.26 -19.07
N SER A 356 -8.20 -25.44 -18.57
CA SER A 356 -7.91 -26.05 -17.27
C SER A 356 -6.81 -25.29 -16.55
N LEU A 357 -6.96 -25.11 -15.23
CA LEU A 357 -6.00 -24.50 -14.32
C LEU A 357 -5.24 -25.60 -13.57
N ASN A 358 -4.24 -26.16 -14.25
CA ASN A 358 -3.54 -27.37 -13.83
C ASN A 358 -2.57 -27.20 -12.65
N GLN A 359 -2.40 -25.98 -12.14
CA GLN A 359 -1.52 -25.69 -11.01
C GLN A 359 -2.24 -25.01 -9.83
N LEU A 360 -3.54 -24.74 -9.97
CA LEU A 360 -4.30 -23.99 -8.97
C LEU A 360 -4.64 -24.90 -7.79
N GLN A 361 -3.99 -24.66 -6.65
CA GLN A 361 -4.09 -25.47 -5.43
C GLN A 361 -5.03 -24.82 -4.41
N ASN A 362 -4.98 -23.48 -4.30
CA ASN A 362 -5.64 -22.75 -3.23
C ASN A 362 -6.55 -21.65 -3.77
N VAL A 363 -7.81 -21.68 -3.38
CA VAL A 363 -8.80 -20.64 -3.71
C VAL A 363 -9.34 -20.03 -2.42
N LYS A 364 -9.32 -18.70 -2.31
CA LYS A 364 -9.96 -17.95 -1.22
C LYS A 364 -11.02 -17.02 -1.82
N ILE A 365 -12.28 -17.16 -1.39
CA ILE A 365 -13.36 -16.25 -1.80
C ILE A 365 -13.90 -15.54 -0.57
N LYS A 366 -13.88 -14.21 -0.58
CA LYS A 366 -14.40 -13.34 0.47
C LYS A 366 -15.68 -12.64 0.03
N SER A 367 -16.41 -12.06 0.98
CA SER A 367 -17.65 -11.32 0.75
C SER A 367 -18.69 -12.14 -0.02
N PHE A 368 -18.78 -13.43 0.29
CA PHE A 368 -19.64 -14.35 -0.44
C PHE A 368 -21.06 -14.30 0.12
N ASP A 369 -22.01 -13.95 -0.75
CA ASP A 369 -23.41 -13.71 -0.41
C ASP A 369 -24.34 -14.86 -0.88
N GLY A 370 -23.81 -15.83 -1.64
CA GLY A 370 -24.58 -16.98 -2.14
C GLY A 370 -25.44 -16.69 -3.37
N TRP A 371 -25.20 -15.58 -4.08
CA TRP A 371 -25.92 -15.29 -5.31
C TRP A 371 -25.63 -16.35 -6.38
N ILE A 372 -26.63 -16.60 -7.24
CA ILE A 372 -26.53 -17.63 -8.28
C ILE A 372 -25.26 -17.51 -9.14
N ARG A 373 -24.79 -16.29 -9.42
CA ARG A 373 -23.56 -16.07 -10.21
C ARG A 373 -22.27 -16.39 -9.47
N GLN A 374 -22.23 -16.13 -8.16
CA GLN A 374 -21.12 -16.53 -7.32
C GLN A 374 -21.06 -18.07 -7.23
N LEU A 375 -22.21 -18.72 -7.08
CA LEU A 375 -22.34 -20.17 -7.10
C LEU A 375 -21.94 -20.77 -8.46
N GLU A 376 -22.42 -20.22 -9.58
CA GLU A 376 -22.02 -20.63 -10.94
C GLU A 376 -20.51 -20.49 -11.15
N PHE A 377 -19.89 -19.44 -10.60
CA PHE A 377 -18.44 -19.27 -10.68
C PHE A 377 -17.68 -20.31 -9.86
N VAL A 378 -18.16 -20.67 -8.66
CA VAL A 378 -17.55 -21.75 -7.87
C VAL A 378 -17.69 -23.09 -8.59
N GLU A 379 -18.88 -23.41 -9.11
CA GLU A 379 -19.11 -24.62 -9.90
C GLU A 379 -18.16 -24.66 -11.12
N PHE A 380 -18.04 -23.53 -11.83
CA PHE A 380 -17.09 -23.38 -12.92
C PHE A 380 -15.64 -23.63 -12.50
N LEU A 381 -15.17 -23.01 -11.41
CA LEU A 381 -13.81 -23.22 -10.90
C LEU A 381 -13.54 -24.69 -10.56
N LEU A 382 -14.46 -25.37 -9.88
CA LEU A 382 -14.33 -26.79 -9.52
C LEU A 382 -14.29 -27.70 -10.76
N SER A 383 -14.91 -27.27 -11.87
CA SER A 383 -14.90 -28.00 -13.14
C SER A 383 -13.60 -27.86 -13.95
N ILE A 384 -12.74 -26.89 -13.62
CA ILE A 384 -11.50 -26.59 -14.38
C ILE A 384 -10.21 -26.73 -13.55
N THR A 385 -10.29 -27.21 -12.30
CA THR A 385 -9.15 -27.27 -11.37
C THR A 385 -8.84 -28.71 -10.92
N PRO A 386 -8.07 -29.48 -11.72
CA PRO A 386 -7.83 -30.90 -11.44
C PRO A 386 -6.92 -31.18 -10.25
N VAL A 387 -6.14 -30.20 -9.79
CA VAL A 387 -5.18 -30.33 -8.68
C VAL A 387 -5.56 -29.47 -7.46
N LEU A 388 -6.81 -29.00 -7.39
CA LEU A 388 -7.28 -28.15 -6.30
C LEU A 388 -7.18 -28.90 -4.97
N GLU A 389 -6.49 -28.31 -4.00
CA GLU A 389 -6.38 -28.86 -2.64
C GLU A 389 -7.47 -28.28 -1.75
N LYS A 390 -7.69 -26.96 -1.85
CA LYS A 390 -8.55 -26.23 -0.91
C LYS A 390 -9.26 -25.04 -1.54
N ILE A 391 -10.54 -24.91 -1.23
CA ILE A 391 -11.33 -23.68 -1.42
C ILE A 391 -11.91 -23.21 -0.09
N CYS A 392 -11.52 -22.01 0.34
CA CYS A 392 -12.04 -21.35 1.53
C CYS A 392 -13.00 -20.24 1.11
N ILE A 393 -14.25 -20.32 1.55
CA ILE A 393 -15.30 -19.34 1.27
C ILE A 393 -15.68 -18.63 2.57
N TYR A 394 -15.68 -17.31 2.55
CA TYR A 394 -16.00 -16.46 3.69
C TYR A 394 -17.26 -15.65 3.39
N GLY A 395 -18.28 -15.83 4.23
CA GLY A 395 -19.53 -15.09 4.16
C GLY A 395 -19.33 -13.58 4.30
N TYR A 396 -20.24 -12.81 3.72
CA TYR A 396 -20.29 -11.36 3.91
C TYR A 396 -20.91 -11.00 5.27
N LYS A 397 -20.31 -10.05 5.97
CA LYS A 397 -20.79 -9.54 7.26
C LYS A 397 -21.49 -8.19 7.09
N GLY A 398 -22.53 -8.14 6.27
CA GLY A 398 -23.50 -7.04 6.26
C GLY A 398 -24.58 -7.30 7.30
N ALA A 399 -25.12 -6.24 7.91
CA ALA A 399 -26.35 -6.37 8.72
C ALA A 399 -27.35 -7.22 7.93
N VAL A 400 -27.93 -8.22 8.59
CA VAL A 400 -28.91 -9.15 8.04
C VAL A 400 -30.13 -8.36 7.56
N ALA A 401 -30.02 -7.75 6.38
CA ALA A 401 -31.13 -7.16 5.68
C ALA A 401 -31.89 -8.32 5.05
N GLU A 402 -33.21 -8.34 5.28
CA GLU A 402 -34.15 -9.22 4.59
C GLU A 402 -33.86 -9.17 3.07
N GLY A 403 -33.37 -10.27 2.49
CA GLY A 403 -33.02 -10.32 1.07
C GLY A 403 -31.78 -11.12 0.68
N TYR A 404 -30.98 -11.63 1.62
CA TYR A 404 -29.89 -12.56 1.28
C TYR A 404 -30.45 -13.89 0.77
N PRO A 405 -29.85 -14.48 -0.28
CA PRO A 405 -30.41 -15.64 -0.95
C PRO A 405 -30.35 -16.93 -0.12
N MET A 406 -29.39 -17.10 0.81
CA MET A 406 -29.22 -18.30 1.64
C MET A 406 -28.55 -17.97 2.99
N ASP A 407 -28.90 -18.72 4.03
CA ASP A 407 -28.11 -18.76 5.28
C ASP A 407 -26.83 -19.60 5.11
N GLY A 408 -25.90 -19.50 6.06
CA GLY A 408 -24.59 -20.15 5.98
C GLY A 408 -24.65 -21.69 5.89
N THR A 409 -25.63 -22.30 6.56
CA THR A 409 -25.82 -23.77 6.56
C THR A 409 -26.31 -24.26 5.19
N THR A 410 -27.36 -23.62 4.64
CA THR A 410 -27.89 -23.91 3.31
C THR A 410 -26.82 -23.70 2.23
N MET A 411 -25.98 -22.68 2.41
CA MET A 411 -24.90 -22.37 1.49
C MET A 411 -23.85 -23.49 1.43
N LEU A 412 -23.41 -24.00 2.58
CA LEU A 412 -22.46 -25.11 2.63
C LEU A 412 -23.06 -26.38 2.00
N GLU A 413 -24.34 -26.68 2.24
CA GLU A 413 -25.01 -27.82 1.61
C GLU A 413 -25.03 -27.74 0.09
N VAL A 414 -25.32 -26.55 -0.46
CA VAL A 414 -25.30 -26.32 -1.92
C VAL A 414 -23.89 -26.49 -2.48
N LEU A 415 -22.88 -25.87 -1.84
CA LEU A 415 -21.49 -25.94 -2.29
C LEU A 415 -20.95 -27.37 -2.29
N MET A 416 -21.33 -28.18 -1.29
CA MET A 416 -20.87 -29.56 -1.17
C MET A 416 -21.41 -30.49 -2.26
N ARG A 417 -22.53 -30.13 -2.90
CA ARG A 417 -23.16 -30.90 -4.00
C ARG A 417 -22.50 -30.69 -5.36
N PHE A 418 -21.63 -29.69 -5.52
CA PHE A 418 -21.00 -29.42 -6.80
C PHE A 418 -20.00 -30.52 -7.19
N PRO A 419 -20.00 -30.95 -8.48
CA PRO A 419 -19.02 -31.89 -8.97
C PRO A 419 -17.63 -31.25 -8.97
N ARG A 420 -16.60 -32.06 -8.69
CA ARG A 420 -15.21 -31.60 -8.58
C ARG A 420 -14.35 -32.47 -9.47
N VAL A 421 -13.47 -31.85 -10.24
CA VAL A 421 -12.47 -32.59 -11.02
C VAL A 421 -11.33 -33.09 -10.13
N SER A 422 -10.93 -32.29 -9.13
CA SER A 422 -9.99 -32.73 -8.10
C SER A 422 -10.69 -33.59 -7.04
N PRO A 423 -10.26 -34.84 -6.82
CA PRO A 423 -10.82 -35.70 -5.77
C PRO A 423 -10.39 -35.25 -4.36
N GLU A 424 -9.26 -34.55 -4.24
CA GLU A 424 -8.69 -34.10 -2.96
C GLU A 424 -9.22 -32.72 -2.51
N ALA A 425 -10.02 -32.05 -3.36
CA ALA A 425 -10.49 -30.69 -3.10
C ALA A 425 -11.41 -30.61 -1.88
N LYS A 426 -10.95 -29.90 -0.85
CA LYS A 426 -11.71 -29.57 0.35
C LYS A 426 -12.41 -28.22 0.21
N ILE A 427 -13.71 -28.20 0.48
CA ILE A 427 -14.52 -26.97 0.52
C ILE A 427 -14.75 -26.62 2.00
N GLU A 428 -14.29 -25.44 2.41
CA GLU A 428 -14.52 -24.90 3.74
C GLU A 428 -15.31 -23.60 3.64
N TYR A 429 -16.38 -23.48 4.42
CA TYR A 429 -17.17 -22.27 4.55
C TYR A 429 -17.02 -21.69 5.96
N PHE A 430 -16.80 -20.39 6.03
CA PHE A 430 -16.70 -19.62 7.26
C PHE A 430 -17.70 -18.49 7.23
N GLU A 431 -18.40 -18.23 8.34
CA GLU A 431 -19.35 -17.13 8.41
C GLU A 431 -18.67 -15.76 8.22
N THR A 432 -17.41 -15.61 8.66
CA THR A 432 -16.67 -14.34 8.52
C THR A 432 -15.16 -14.58 8.38
N ASP A 433 -14.46 -13.77 7.58
CA ASP A 433 -12.99 -13.71 7.58
C ASP A 433 -12.59 -12.98 8.87
N GLY A 434 -11.98 -13.68 9.84
CA GLY A 434 -11.65 -13.16 11.19
C GLY A 434 -10.66 -11.99 11.23
N LEU A 435 -10.44 -11.28 10.12
CA LEU A 435 -9.62 -10.08 10.01
C LEU A 435 -10.50 -8.84 10.22
N VAL A 436 -10.72 -8.50 11.49
CA VAL A 436 -11.17 -7.16 11.89
C VAL A 436 -9.95 -6.22 11.79
N GLU A 437 -9.64 -5.73 10.59
CA GLU A 437 -8.86 -4.49 10.47
C GLU A 437 -9.84 -3.32 10.42
N PHE A 438 -9.93 -2.59 11.52
CA PHE A 438 -10.57 -1.28 11.58
C PHE A 438 -9.91 -0.36 10.55
N ARG A 439 -10.52 -0.22 9.37
CA ARG A 439 -10.30 0.93 8.50
C ARG A 439 -11.13 2.08 9.06
N ASN A 440 -10.47 2.93 9.86
CA ASN A 440 -10.89 4.31 10.10
C ASN A 440 -9.96 5.24 9.31
#